data_AF-A0A163BEA6-F1
#
_entry.id   AF-A0A163BEA6-F1
#
_cell.length_a   1.000
_cell.length_b   1.000
_cell.length_c   1.000
_cell.angle_alpha   90.00
_cell.angle_beta   90.00
_cell.angle_gamma   90.00
#
_symmetry.space_group_name_H-M   'P 1'
#
loop_
_entity.id
_entity.type
_entity.pdbx_description
1 polymer ?
#
loop_
_entity_poly.entity_id
_entity_poly.type
_entity_poly.pdbx_seq_one_letter_code
_entity_poly.pdbx_strand_id
1 'polypeptide(L)' 'DDLFEHLSDTHVGRKSTNNLCLQCHWNDCGATAAKRDHLTSHLRVHLPLKPHPCTICKKPFKRPQDLKKHERTH' A
#
# COMPACT_ATOMS: atom_id res chain seq x y z
N ASP A 1 8.40 -0.39 8.25
CA ASP A 1 8.32 -0.61 6.79
C ASP A 1 7.76 -1.97 6.38
N ASP A 2 8.02 -3.05 7.11
CA ASP A 2 7.62 -4.42 6.72
C ASP A 2 6.13 -4.68 6.43
N LEU A 3 5.20 -4.02 7.15
CA LEU A 3 3.77 -4.33 7.00
C LEU A 3 3.24 -4.05 5.58
N PHE A 4 3.76 -3.02 4.93
CA PHE A 4 3.35 -2.61 3.58
C PHE A 4 3.92 -3.55 2.51
N GLU A 5 5.16 -3.99 2.70
CA GLU A 5 5.87 -4.85 1.74
C GLU A 5 5.24 -6.24 1.69
N HIS A 6 4.96 -6.86 2.85
CA HIS A 6 4.25 -8.15 2.94
C HIS A 6 2.84 -8.10 2.33
N LEU A 7 2.10 -7.01 2.54
CA LEU A 7 0.79 -6.82 1.89
C LEU A 7 0.94 -6.67 0.37
N SER A 8 1.96 -5.94 -0.08
CA SER A 8 2.19 -5.76 -1.51
C SER A 8 2.48 -7.09 -2.21
N ASP A 9 3.28 -7.96 -1.59
CA ASP A 9 3.56 -9.30 -2.11
C ASP A 9 2.32 -10.20 -2.21
N THR A 10 1.38 -10.02 -1.29
CA THR A 10 0.14 -10.81 -1.26
C THR A 10 -0.82 -10.41 -2.39
N HIS A 11 -0.74 -9.17 -2.88
CA HIS A 11 -1.65 -8.62 -3.89
C HIS A 11 -1.00 -8.43 -5.28
N VAL A 12 0.31 -8.64 -5.41
CA VAL A 12 1.05 -8.68 -6.69
C VAL A 12 1.17 -10.14 -7.17
N GLY A 13 0.50 -10.50 -8.27
CA GLY A 13 0.56 -11.84 -8.86
C GLY A 13 1.92 -12.19 -9.52
N ARG A 14 2.24 -13.50 -9.61
CA ARG A 14 3.48 -14.02 -10.24
C ARG A 14 3.52 -13.79 -11.76
N LYS A 15 4.73 -13.50 -12.25
CA LYS A 15 5.10 -13.23 -13.66
C LYS A 15 4.56 -14.31 -14.61
N SER A 16 3.89 -13.91 -15.68
CA SER A 16 3.60 -14.80 -16.81
C SER A 16 4.83 -14.87 -17.72
N THR A 17 5.20 -16.09 -18.13
CA THR A 17 6.52 -16.47 -18.68
C THR A 17 6.93 -15.83 -20.01
N ASN A 18 6.22 -14.83 -20.53
CA ASN A 18 6.66 -14.08 -21.71
C ASN A 18 6.23 -12.61 -21.76
N ASN A 19 5.81 -11.98 -20.66
CA ASN A 19 5.62 -10.52 -20.64
C ASN A 19 5.81 -9.96 -19.22
N LEU A 20 6.62 -8.91 -19.14
CA LEU A 20 7.11 -8.23 -17.94
C LEU A 20 5.99 -7.40 -17.26
N CYS A 21 4.80 -7.95 -17.05
CA CYS A 21 3.67 -7.24 -16.45
C CYS A 21 3.20 -7.95 -15.17
N LEU A 22 3.17 -7.20 -14.08
CA LEU A 22 2.63 -7.59 -12.79
C LEU A 22 1.16 -7.16 -12.72
N GLN A 23 0.29 -8.01 -12.19
CA GLN A 23 -1.15 -7.76 -12.12
C GLN A 23 -1.61 -7.55 -10.66
N CYS A 24 -2.49 -6.57 -10.46
CA CYS A 24 -3.21 -6.35 -9.21
C CYS A 24 -4.30 -7.41 -9.07
N HIS A 25 -4.25 -8.18 -7.98
CA HIS A 25 -5.26 -9.19 -7.65
C HIS A 25 -6.33 -8.65 -6.68
N TRP A 26 -6.72 -7.39 -6.86
CA TRP A 26 -7.85 -6.79 -6.13
C TRP A 26 -9.13 -6.88 -6.96
N ASN A 27 -10.25 -7.18 -6.30
CA ASN A 27 -11.53 -7.39 -6.98
C ASN A 27 -11.87 -6.19 -7.87
N ASP A 28 -12.15 -6.47 -9.15
CA ASP A 28 -12.51 -5.49 -10.18
C ASP A 28 -11.44 -4.42 -10.53
N CYS A 29 -10.20 -4.53 -10.06
CA CYS A 29 -9.20 -3.50 -10.37
C CYS A 29 -8.60 -3.61 -11.78
N GLY A 30 -8.33 -4.83 -12.25
CA GLY A 30 -7.74 -5.08 -13.58
C GLY A 30 -6.38 -4.42 -13.85
N ALA A 31 -5.76 -3.76 -12.87
CA ALA A 31 -4.56 -2.95 -13.08
C ALA A 31 -3.33 -3.83 -13.31
N THR A 32 -2.54 -3.46 -14.30
CA THR A 32 -1.26 -4.11 -14.61
C THR A 32 -0.14 -3.09 -14.68
N ALA A 33 1.04 -3.43 -14.17
CA ALA A 33 2.21 -2.56 -14.23
C ALA A 33 3.47 -3.34 -14.60
N ALA A 34 4.35 -2.72 -15.38
CA ALA A 34 5.61 -3.36 -15.77
C ALA A 34 6.66 -3.41 -14.65
N LYS A 35 6.49 -2.58 -13.61
CA LYS A 35 7.40 -2.47 -12.47
C LYS A 35 6.66 -2.75 -11.18
N ARG A 36 7.34 -3.45 -10.26
CA ARG A 36 6.81 -3.78 -8.93
C ARG A 36 6.49 -2.53 -8.13
N ASP A 37 7.38 -1.54 -8.12
CA ASP A 37 7.19 -0.29 -7.36
C ASP A 37 5.91 0.45 -7.76
N HIS A 38 5.55 0.42 -9.05
CA HIS A 38 4.32 1.03 -9.56
C HIS A 38 3.08 0.29 -9.06
N LEU A 39 3.09 -1.05 -9.13
CA LEU A 39 1.96 -1.85 -8.64
C LEU A 39 1.82 -1.74 -7.12
N THR A 40 2.93 -1.81 -6.40
CA THR A 40 3.00 -1.61 -4.96
C THR A 40 2.44 -0.24 -4.56
N SER A 41 2.83 0.84 -5.25
CA SER A 41 2.24 2.16 -5.02
C SER A 41 0.73 2.19 -5.29
N HIS A 42 0.29 1.54 -6.36
CA HIS A 42 -1.13 1.41 -6.72
C HIS A 42 -1.96 0.65 -5.65
N LEU A 43 -1.38 -0.33 -4.94
CA LEU A 43 -2.09 -1.02 -3.85
C LEU A 43 -2.49 -0.10 -2.68
N ARG A 44 -1.88 1.09 -2.55
CA ARG A 44 -2.30 2.13 -1.59
C ARG A 44 -3.67 2.74 -1.90
N VAL A 45 -4.22 2.49 -3.09
CA VAL A 45 -5.57 2.92 -3.49
C VAL A 45 -6.62 1.98 -2.90
N HIS A 46 -6.30 0.69 -2.86
CA HIS A 46 -7.18 -0.35 -2.34
C HIS A 46 -7.14 -0.46 -0.83
N LEU A 47 -5.92 -0.43 -0.30
CA LEU A 47 -5.71 -0.46 1.13
C LEU A 47 -5.46 0.97 1.58
N PRO A 48 -6.19 1.49 2.59
CA PRO A 48 -5.87 2.74 3.25
C PRO A 48 -4.61 2.56 4.11
N LEU A 49 -3.50 2.18 3.46
CA LEU A 49 -2.17 2.03 4.02
C LEU A 49 -1.71 3.42 4.37
N LYS A 50 -1.93 3.71 5.64
CA LYS A 50 -1.60 4.93 6.31
C LYS A 50 -0.43 4.54 7.23
N PRO A 51 0.81 4.67 6.72
CA PRO A 51 1.99 4.10 7.36
C PRO A 51 2.30 4.75 8.72
N HIS A 52 1.56 5.81 9.08
CA HIS A 52 1.72 6.55 10.31
C HIS A 52 0.49 6.37 11.21
N PRO A 53 0.38 5.23 11.92
CA PRO A 53 -0.63 5.05 12.95
C PRO A 53 -0.29 5.86 14.21
N CYS A 54 -1.29 6.49 14.82
CA CYS A 54 -1.13 7.13 16.12
C CYS A 54 -0.76 6.09 17.18
N THR A 55 0.22 6.41 18.02
CA THR A 55 0.67 5.50 19.09
C THR A 55 -0.38 5.33 20.18
N ILE A 56 -1.17 6.38 20.47
CA ILE A 56 -2.20 6.45 21.53
C ILE A 56 -3.50 5.78 21.07
N CYS A 57 -4.16 6.32 20.05
CA CYS A 57 -5.49 5.83 19.62
C CYS A 57 -5.49 4.90 18.40
N LYS A 58 -4.31 4.57 17.85
CA LYS A 58 -4.15 3.76 16.63
C LYS A 58 -4.84 4.32 15.37
N LYS A 59 -5.36 5.56 15.42
CA LYS A 59 -5.96 6.21 14.27
C LYS A 59 -4.89 6.40 13.18
N PRO A 60 -5.16 5.95 11.94
CA PRO A 60 -4.11 5.91 10.94
C PRO A 60 -4.07 7.22 10.12
N PHE A 61 -2.86 7.70 9.78
CA PHE A 61 -2.59 8.91 9.00
C PHE A 61 -1.74 8.63 7.74
N LYS A 62 -2.03 9.36 6.65
CA LYS A 62 -1.32 9.22 5.37
C LYS A 62 0.07 9.86 5.38
N ARG A 63 0.26 10.91 6.19
CA ARG A 63 1.48 11.72 6.21
C ARG A 63 1.97 11.91 7.65
N PRO A 64 3.29 11.95 7.89
CA PRO A 64 3.84 12.07 9.24
C PRO A 64 3.52 13.43 9.88
N GLN A 65 3.42 14.51 9.08
CA GLN A 65 3.02 15.83 9.61
C GLN A 65 1.58 15.86 10.11
N ASP A 66 0.67 15.08 9.50
CA ASP A 66 -0.72 15.00 9.92
C ASP A 66 -0.83 14.18 11.22
N LEU A 67 -0.06 13.09 11.32
CA LEU A 67 0.09 12.34 12.56
C LEU A 67 0.62 13.25 13.68
N LYS A 68 1.73 13.96 13.45
CA LYS A 68 2.35 14.82 14.47
C LYS A 68 1.43 15.94 14.96
N LYS A 69 0.60 16.49 14.08
CA LYS A 69 -0.45 17.46 14.48
C LYS A 69 -1.52 16.79 15.33
N HIS A 70 -1.97 15.60 14.93
CA HIS A 70 -2.97 14.84 15.67
C HIS A 70 -2.46 14.37 17.04
N GLU A 71 -1.20 13.96 17.18
CA GLU A 71 -0.63 13.56 18.47
C GLU A 71 -0.67 14.67 19.51
N ARG A 72 -0.68 15.95 19.09
CA ARG A 72 -0.85 17.11 19.98
C ARG A 72 -2.29 17.34 20.44
N THR A 73 -3.25 16.64 19.85
CA THR A 73 -4.68 16.74 20.20
C THR A 73 -5.12 15.67 21.20
N HIS A 74 -4.23 14.73 21.50
CA HIS A 74 -4.35 13.89 22.69
C HIS A 74 -3.93 14.68 23.92
#